data_AF-A0A6F9ZVQ3-F1
#
_entry.id   AF-A0A6F9ZVQ3-F1
#
_cell.length_a   1.000
_cell.length_b   1.000
_cell.length_c   1.000
_cell.angle_alpha   90.00
_cell.angle_beta   90.00
_cell.angle_gamma   90.00
#
_symmetry.space_group_name_H-M   'P 1'
#
loop_
_entity.id
_entity.type
_entity.pdbx_description
1 polymer ?
#
loop_
_entity_poly.entity_id
_entity_poly.type
_entity_poly.pdbx_seq_one_letter_code
_entity_poly.pdbx_strand_id
1 'polypeptide(L)'
;FLPEIIDPETGEPLEPGEEGELVFTTLTKEAFPAIRFRTRDLAIYYEDPCECGRTLPIQSRIKGRSDDMMKVKGVIVFPSQIEAALLKVPGLSENYQLVKEKKGSMVTLSVEVEATEERYKEGKLDELEKKAEEEIYAILNLKVPVKVLPPKTIPRSTGKAKRVIEREA
;
A
#
# COMPACT_ATOMS: atom_id res chain seq x y z
N PHE A 1 -11.30 -22.03 7.75
CA PHE A 1 -11.74 -20.70 8.24
C PHE A 1 -12.93 -20.30 7.38
N LEU A 2 -13.86 -19.52 7.92
CA LEU A 2 -14.93 -18.86 7.18
C LEU A 2 -14.46 -17.43 6.86
N PRO A 3 -14.19 -17.10 5.59
CA PRO A 3 -13.88 -15.73 5.16
C PRO A 3 -15.17 -14.92 4.95
N GLU A 4 -15.09 -13.63 5.21
CA GLU A 4 -16.12 -12.64 4.90
C GLU A 4 -15.43 -11.35 4.41
N ILE A 5 -16.11 -10.56 3.58
CA ILE A 5 -15.69 -9.20 3.26
C ILE A 5 -16.72 -8.25 3.88
N ILE A 6 -16.24 -7.22 4.57
CA ILE A 6 -17.08 -6.18 5.17
C ILE A 6 -16.66 -4.80 4.68
N ASP A 7 -17.58 -3.85 4.76
CA ASP A 7 -17.25 -2.44 4.73
C ASP A 7 -16.43 -2.11 5.99
N PRO A 8 -15.22 -1.53 5.86
CA PRO A 8 -14.35 -1.25 7.00
C PRO A 8 -14.89 -0.15 7.94
N GLU A 9 -15.73 0.75 7.43
CA GLU A 9 -16.33 1.84 8.21
C GLU A 9 -17.61 1.38 8.92
N THR A 10 -18.51 0.71 8.22
CA THR A 10 -19.83 0.33 8.76
C THR A 10 -19.83 -1.04 9.44
N GLY A 11 -18.96 -1.95 8.99
CA GLY A 11 -18.90 -3.34 9.46
C GLY A 11 -19.92 -4.27 8.81
N GLU A 12 -20.74 -3.76 7.88
CA GLU A 12 -21.73 -4.54 7.16
C GLU A 12 -21.07 -5.46 6.12
N PRO A 13 -21.61 -6.67 5.89
CA PRO A 13 -21.12 -7.57 4.84
C PRO A 13 -21.26 -6.93 3.45
N LEU A 14 -20.27 -7.19 2.59
CA LEU A 14 -20.31 -6.82 1.18
C LEU A 14 -20.55 -8.05 0.32
N GLU A 15 -21.09 -7.84 -0.88
CA GLU A 15 -21.38 -8.90 -1.84
C GLU A 15 -20.08 -9.43 -2.49
N PRO A 16 -20.08 -10.67 -3.01
CA PRO A 16 -18.97 -11.18 -3.80
C PRO A 16 -18.63 -10.25 -4.98
N GLY A 17 -17.33 -9.99 -5.16
CA GLY A 17 -16.79 -9.07 -6.17
C GLY A 17 -16.55 -7.64 -5.66
N GLU A 18 -17.07 -7.28 -4.49
CA GLU A 18 -16.82 -5.98 -3.87
C GLU A 18 -15.50 -5.96 -3.07
N GLU A 19 -14.84 -4.81 -3.05
CA GLU A 19 -13.63 -4.59 -2.26
C GLU A 19 -14.00 -4.15 -0.84
N GLY A 20 -13.44 -4.83 0.15
CA GLY A 20 -13.60 -4.46 1.55
C GLY A 20 -12.55 -5.09 2.46
N GLU A 21 -12.79 -5.02 3.76
CA GLU A 21 -11.91 -5.62 4.76
C GLU A 21 -12.20 -7.11 4.93
N LEU A 22 -11.13 -7.90 4.89
CA LEU A 22 -11.18 -9.33 5.10
C LEU A 22 -11.38 -9.66 6.59
N VAL A 23 -12.34 -10.55 6.85
CA VAL A 23 -12.69 -11.04 8.17
C VAL A 23 -12.61 -12.56 8.18
N PHE A 24 -12.06 -13.12 9.26
CA PHE A 24 -11.98 -14.58 9.43
C PHE A 24 -12.65 -15.06 10.70
N THR A 25 -13.39 -16.16 10.56
CA THR A 25 -13.83 -17.00 11.69
C THR A 25 -13.14 -18.37 11.62
N THR A 26 -12.52 -18.80 12.71
CA THR A 26 -11.94 -20.15 12.83
C THR A 26 -13.06 -21.15 13.13
N LEU A 27 -13.14 -22.23 12.36
CA LEU A 27 -14.18 -23.25 12.56
C LEU A 27 -13.71 -24.45 13.39
N THR A 28 -12.39 -24.66 13.50
CA THR A 28 -11.80 -25.89 14.06
C THR A 28 -10.68 -25.63 15.07
N LYS A 29 -10.38 -24.36 15.40
CA LYS A 29 -9.36 -24.04 16.41
C LYS A 29 -9.97 -24.10 17.81
N GLU A 30 -9.37 -24.92 18.68
CA GLU A 30 -9.83 -25.08 20.07
C GLU A 30 -9.11 -24.15 21.05
N ALA A 31 -7.78 -24.01 20.94
CA ALA A 31 -6.99 -23.24 21.90
C ALA A 31 -7.18 -21.73 21.79
N PHE A 32 -7.34 -21.22 20.56
CA PHE A 32 -7.56 -19.79 20.27
C PHE A 32 -8.56 -19.67 19.11
N PRO A 33 -9.87 -19.85 19.38
CA PRO A 33 -10.89 -19.56 18.39
C PRO A 33 -10.97 -18.05 18.14
N ALA A 34 -10.95 -17.67 16.86
CA ALA A 34 -11.15 -16.30 16.42
C ALA A 34 -12.53 -16.23 15.76
N ILE A 35 -13.39 -15.33 16.24
CA ILE A 35 -14.75 -15.12 15.73
C ILE A 35 -14.81 -13.72 15.13
N ARG A 36 -15.16 -13.62 13.84
CA ARG A 36 -15.19 -12.37 13.08
C ARG A 36 -13.96 -11.50 13.30
N PHE A 37 -12.77 -12.11 13.22
CA PHE A 37 -11.53 -11.39 13.40
C PHE A 37 -11.24 -10.51 12.19
N ARG A 38 -11.27 -9.20 12.44
CA ARG A 38 -10.97 -8.11 11.50
C ARG A 38 -9.47 -8.03 11.23
N THR A 39 -9.05 -8.43 10.03
CA THR A 39 -7.61 -8.47 9.69
C THR A 39 -7.04 -7.10 9.37
N ARG A 40 -7.92 -6.14 9.01
CA ARG A 40 -7.59 -4.87 8.37
C ARG A 40 -6.95 -4.99 7.00
N ASP A 41 -6.90 -6.18 6.41
CA ASP A 41 -6.41 -6.34 5.04
C ASP A 41 -7.57 -6.10 4.06
N LEU A 42 -7.31 -5.32 3.01
CA LEU A 42 -8.28 -5.06 1.94
C LEU A 42 -8.14 -6.08 0.82
N ALA A 43 -9.23 -6.74 0.48
CA ALA A 43 -9.28 -7.76 -0.55
C ALA A 43 -10.66 -7.76 -1.23
N ILE A 44 -10.72 -8.43 -2.38
CA ILE A 44 -11.97 -8.81 -3.03
C ILE A 44 -12.13 -10.31 -2.87
N TYR A 45 -13.37 -10.74 -2.66
CA TYR A 45 -13.74 -12.14 -2.55
C TYR A 45 -14.65 -12.54 -3.72
N TYR A 46 -14.36 -13.67 -4.37
CA TYR A 46 -15.11 -14.20 -5.52
C TYR A 46 -15.64 -15.59 -5.20
N GLU A 47 -16.87 -15.86 -5.65
CA GLU A 47 -17.53 -17.17 -5.52
C GLU A 47 -17.54 -17.97 -6.82
N ASP A 48 -16.97 -17.42 -7.89
CA ASP A 48 -16.87 -18.12 -9.16
C ASP A 48 -16.07 -19.44 -9.03
N PRO A 49 -16.48 -20.50 -9.74
CA PRO A 49 -15.76 -21.76 -9.73
C PRO A 49 -14.30 -21.59 -10.16
N CYS A 50 -13.39 -22.12 -9.36
CA CYS A 50 -11.97 -22.12 -9.71
C CYS A 50 -11.68 -23.19 -10.77
N GLU A 51 -10.82 -22.88 -11.74
CA GLU A 51 -10.36 -23.82 -12.78
C GLU A 51 -9.73 -25.10 -12.19
N CYS A 52 -9.24 -25.05 -10.95
CA CYS A 52 -8.69 -26.23 -10.26
C CYS A 52 -9.76 -27.19 -9.70
N GLY A 53 -11.05 -26.89 -9.84
CA GLY A 53 -12.17 -27.72 -9.38
C GLY A 53 -12.52 -27.62 -7.89
N ARG A 54 -11.81 -26.77 -7.12
CA ARG A 54 -12.20 -26.46 -5.75
C ARG A 54 -13.44 -25.57 -5.74
N THR A 55 -14.38 -25.88 -4.87
CA THR A 55 -15.61 -25.13 -4.64
C THR A 55 -15.46 -24.06 -3.55
N LEU A 56 -14.22 -23.76 -3.16
CA LEU A 56 -13.97 -22.77 -2.13
C LEU A 56 -13.93 -21.38 -2.74
N PRO A 57 -14.37 -20.37 -1.98
CA PRO A 57 -13.81 -19.03 -2.02
C PRO A 57 -12.48 -18.77 -2.75
N ILE A 58 -12.46 -17.83 -3.70
CA ILE A 58 -11.23 -17.24 -4.25
C ILE A 58 -11.06 -15.81 -3.71
N GLN A 59 -9.94 -15.53 -3.06
CA GLN A 59 -9.56 -14.17 -2.66
C GLN A 59 -8.61 -13.53 -3.68
N SER A 60 -8.74 -12.21 -3.89
CA SER A 60 -7.72 -11.45 -4.60
C SER A 60 -6.40 -11.42 -3.82
N ARG A 61 -5.34 -10.91 -4.46
CA ARG A 61 -4.18 -10.44 -3.69
C ARG A 61 -4.64 -9.36 -2.70
N ILE A 62 -4.00 -9.31 -1.53
CA ILE A 62 -4.20 -8.23 -0.57
C ILE A 62 -3.74 -6.92 -1.22
N LYS A 63 -4.65 -5.94 -1.30
CA LYS A 63 -4.40 -4.65 -1.96
C LYS A 63 -3.63 -3.69 -1.05
N GLY A 64 -3.87 -3.81 0.26
CA GLY A 64 -3.24 -3.01 1.30
C GLY A 64 -3.92 -3.28 2.63
N ARG A 65 -3.59 -2.49 3.64
CA ARG A 65 -4.32 -2.49 4.91
C ARG A 65 -5.17 -1.24 5.05
N SER A 66 -6.37 -1.40 5.60
CA SER A 66 -7.27 -0.29 5.91
C SER A 66 -6.66 0.69 6.91
N ASP A 67 -5.75 0.24 7.78
CA ASP A 67 -5.00 1.11 8.70
C ASP A 67 -3.70 1.70 8.13
N ASP A 68 -3.19 1.16 7.01
CA ASP A 68 -2.05 1.74 6.28
C ASP A 68 -2.54 2.76 5.20
N MET A 69 -3.86 2.98 5.09
CA MET A 69 -4.49 3.90 4.15
C MET A 69 -4.25 5.37 4.54
N MET A 70 -3.91 6.21 3.56
CA MET A 70 -3.79 7.66 3.77
C MET A 70 -4.76 8.43 2.88
N LYS A 71 -5.46 9.41 3.45
CA LYS A 71 -6.29 10.35 2.70
C LYS A 71 -5.51 11.64 2.45
N VAL A 72 -5.16 11.90 1.19
CA VAL A 72 -4.38 13.07 0.78
C VAL A 72 -5.18 13.86 -0.24
N LYS A 73 -5.55 15.10 0.11
CA LYS A 73 -6.37 15.98 -0.75
C LYS A 73 -7.66 15.31 -1.27
N GLY A 74 -8.29 14.46 -0.46
CA GLY A 74 -9.51 13.74 -0.80
C GLY A 74 -9.31 12.42 -1.57
N VAL A 75 -8.08 12.11 -2.00
CA VAL A 75 -7.73 10.85 -2.67
C VAL A 75 -7.26 9.82 -1.64
N ILE A 76 -7.73 8.58 -1.78
CA ILE A 76 -7.28 7.43 -1.01
C ILE A 76 -5.97 6.91 -1.63
N VAL A 77 -4.91 6.84 -0.82
CA VAL A 77 -3.58 6.43 -1.25
C VAL A 77 -3.10 5.25 -0.41
N PHE A 78 -2.70 4.17 -1.08
CA PHE A 78 -2.01 3.04 -0.48
C PHE A 78 -0.52 3.07 -0.78
N PRO A 79 0.36 2.73 0.19
CA PRO A 79 1.79 2.62 -0.07
C PRO A 79 2.16 1.67 -1.23
N SER A 80 1.39 0.60 -1.41
CA SER A 80 1.56 -0.37 -2.51
C SER A 80 1.39 0.26 -3.90
N GLN A 81 0.52 1.26 -4.05
CA GLN A 81 0.34 1.99 -5.31
C GLN A 81 1.55 2.86 -5.65
N ILE A 82 2.13 3.51 -4.63
CA ILE A 82 3.38 4.28 -4.80
C ILE A 82 4.53 3.33 -5.14
N GLU A 83 4.66 2.20 -4.45
CA GLU A 83 5.67 1.18 -4.75
C GLU A 83 5.57 0.69 -6.20
N ALA A 84 4.35 0.40 -6.68
CA ALA A 84 4.12 0.00 -8.06
C ALA A 84 4.52 1.10 -9.08
N ALA A 85 4.36 2.39 -8.76
CA ALA A 85 4.83 3.48 -9.59
C ALA A 85 6.37 3.56 -9.61
N LEU A 86 7.00 3.49 -8.43
CA LEU A 86 8.46 3.60 -8.30
C LEU A 86 9.20 2.47 -9.02
N LEU A 87 8.65 1.25 -8.98
CA LEU A 87 9.23 0.08 -9.66
C LEU A 87 9.30 0.22 -11.19
N LYS A 88 8.50 1.13 -11.78
CA LYS A 88 8.54 1.39 -13.23
C LYS A 88 9.65 2.33 -13.66
N VAL A 89 10.36 2.97 -12.72
CA VAL A 89 11.41 3.95 -13.02
C VAL A 89 12.79 3.30 -12.85
N PRO A 90 13.49 2.95 -13.95
CA PRO A 90 14.82 2.36 -13.84
C PRO A 90 15.81 3.32 -13.16
N GLY A 91 16.61 2.78 -12.25
CA GLY A 91 17.59 3.55 -11.49
C GLY A 91 17.12 4.02 -10.12
N LEU A 92 15.86 3.75 -9.76
CA LEU A 92 15.39 3.79 -8.37
C LEU A 92 15.57 2.43 -7.71
N SER A 93 15.79 2.45 -6.40
CA SER A 93 15.78 1.24 -5.57
C SER A 93 14.37 1.00 -4.99
N GLU A 94 14.17 -0.19 -4.42
CA GLU A 94 12.94 -0.57 -3.71
C GLU A 94 12.80 0.10 -2.31
N ASN A 95 13.77 0.93 -1.92
CA ASN A 95 13.83 1.56 -0.62
C ASN A 95 13.30 2.98 -0.74
N TYR A 96 12.10 3.15 -0.18
CA TYR A 96 11.39 4.41 -0.16
C TYR A 96 10.66 4.59 1.17
N GLN A 97 10.36 5.85 1.47
CA GLN A 97 9.50 6.31 2.55
C GLN A 97 8.51 7.35 2.02
N LEU A 98 7.31 7.31 2.57
CA LEU A 98 6.26 8.28 2.40
C LEU A 98 6.35 9.25 3.57
N VAL A 99 6.60 10.53 3.26
CA VAL A 99 6.73 11.58 4.26
C VAL A 99 5.43 12.36 4.29
N LYS A 100 4.74 12.24 5.41
CA LYS A 100 3.51 12.96 5.68
C LYS A 100 3.84 14.18 6.53
N GLU A 101 3.51 15.35 6.02
CA GLU A 101 3.73 16.63 6.70
C GLU A 101 2.37 17.28 6.97
N LYS A 102 2.22 17.86 8.16
CA LYS A 102 1.00 18.57 8.55
C LYS A 102 1.32 20.05 8.70
N LYS A 103 0.79 20.88 7.81
CA LYS A 103 0.91 22.34 7.87
C LYS A 103 -0.47 22.94 8.17
N GLY A 104 -0.72 23.18 9.46
CA GLY A 104 -2.05 23.59 9.95
C GLY A 104 -3.10 22.48 9.75
N SER A 105 -4.15 22.77 8.97
CA SER A 105 -5.19 21.79 8.62
C SER A 105 -4.88 20.98 7.36
N MET A 106 -3.84 21.34 6.61
CA MET A 106 -3.48 20.68 5.36
C MET A 106 -2.46 19.57 5.61
N VAL A 107 -2.74 18.39 5.07
CA VAL A 107 -1.80 17.26 5.03
C VAL A 107 -1.18 17.19 3.64
N THR A 108 0.14 17.25 3.59
CA THR A 108 0.93 17.02 2.37
C THR A 108 1.62 15.67 2.44
N LEU A 109 1.80 15.05 1.28
CA LEU A 109 2.50 13.79 1.11
C LEU A 109 3.62 14.01 0.10
N SER A 110 4.81 13.53 0.42
CA SER A 110 5.94 13.41 -0.50
C SER A 110 6.56 12.01 -0.38
N VAL A 111 7.37 11.65 -1.37
CA VAL A 111 8.09 10.37 -1.41
C VAL A 111 9.58 10.65 -1.34
N GLU A 112 10.28 9.99 -0.42
CA GLU A 112 11.73 9.89 -0.41
C GLU A 112 12.12 8.49 -0.90
N VAL A 113 12.93 8.39 -1.94
CA VAL A 113 13.34 7.10 -2.54
C VAL A 113 14.83 7.11 -2.84
N GLU A 114 15.54 6.01 -2.60
CA GLU A 114 16.97 5.94 -2.94
C GLU A 114 17.19 5.63 -4.42
N ALA A 115 18.19 6.25 -5.04
CA ALA A 115 18.72 5.79 -6.32
C ALA A 115 19.53 4.49 -6.15
N THR A 116 19.70 3.73 -7.25
CA THR A 116 20.71 2.66 -7.29
C THR A 116 22.12 3.26 -7.25
N GLU A 117 23.12 2.48 -6.79
CA GLU A 117 24.51 2.98 -6.69
C GLU A 117 25.09 3.42 -8.03
N GLU A 118 24.77 2.70 -9.10
CA GLU A 118 25.17 3.04 -10.47
C GLU A 118 24.56 4.36 -10.91
N ARG A 119 23.24 4.49 -10.75
CA ARG A 119 22.51 5.67 -11.18
C ARG A 119 22.88 6.91 -10.38
N TYR A 120 23.16 6.76 -9.08
CA TYR A 120 23.61 7.87 -8.25
C TYR A 120 24.95 8.45 -8.73
N LYS A 121 25.87 7.61 -9.23
CA LYS A 121 27.16 8.06 -9.79
C LYS A 121 27.01 8.79 -11.12
N GLU A 122 26.02 8.41 -11.93
CA GLU A 122 25.70 9.10 -13.21
C GLU A 122 25.11 10.51 -13.00
N GLY A 123 24.51 10.76 -11.83
CA GLY A 123 23.86 12.02 -11.50
C GLY A 123 22.50 12.20 -12.17
N LYS A 124 22.09 13.46 -12.39
CA LYS A 124 20.78 13.84 -12.96
C LYS A 124 19.59 13.25 -12.21
N LEU A 125 19.61 13.42 -10.88
CA LEU A 125 18.56 12.91 -10.00
C LEU A 125 17.21 13.59 -10.26
N ASP A 126 17.22 14.88 -10.64
CA ASP A 126 16.01 15.63 -11.02
C ASP A 126 15.22 14.97 -12.16
N GLU A 127 15.89 14.26 -13.09
CA GLU A 127 15.22 13.52 -14.17
C GLU A 127 14.49 12.28 -13.62
N LEU A 128 15.05 11.62 -12.59
CA LEU A 128 14.40 10.49 -11.93
C LEU A 128 13.22 10.94 -11.09
N GLU A 129 13.37 12.05 -10.37
CA GLU A 129 12.30 12.66 -9.57
C GLU A 129 11.09 12.95 -10.46
N LYS A 130 11.28 13.64 -11.60
CA LYS A 130 10.21 13.93 -12.55
C LYS A 130 9.53 12.68 -13.10
N LYS A 131 10.31 11.66 -13.51
CA LYS A 131 9.75 10.40 -14.01
C LYS A 131 8.92 9.67 -12.95
N ALA A 132 9.40 9.67 -11.71
CA ALA A 132 8.66 9.07 -10.59
C ALA A 132 7.37 9.83 -10.29
N GLU A 133 7.41 11.17 -10.31
CA GLU A 133 6.21 12.01 -10.17
C GLU A 133 5.18 11.73 -11.27
N GLU A 134 5.62 11.56 -12.52
CA GLU A 134 4.76 11.22 -13.66
C GLU A 134 4.10 9.84 -13.49
N GLU A 135 4.86 8.82 -13.09
CA GLU A 135 4.31 7.47 -12.84
C GLU A 135 3.33 7.44 -11.67
N ILE A 136 3.64 8.16 -10.58
CA ILE A 136 2.73 8.29 -9.44
C ILE A 136 1.46 9.01 -9.87
N TYR A 137 1.57 10.10 -10.64
CA TYR A 137 0.42 10.83 -11.16
C TYR A 137 -0.44 9.95 -12.09
N ALA A 138 0.16 9.10 -12.91
CA ALA A 138 -0.56 8.18 -13.78
C ALA A 138 -1.40 7.15 -13.00
N ILE A 139 -0.95 6.71 -11.82
CA ILE A 139 -1.68 5.73 -10.98
C ILE A 139 -2.71 6.42 -10.08
N LEU A 140 -2.33 7.52 -9.43
CA LEU A 140 -3.13 8.15 -8.37
C LEU A 140 -3.91 9.39 -8.82
N ASN A 141 -3.63 9.93 -10.00
CA ASN A 141 -4.11 11.25 -10.46
C ASN A 141 -3.83 12.37 -9.43
N LEU A 142 -2.74 12.23 -8.68
CA LEU A 142 -2.33 13.12 -7.59
C LEU A 142 -0.87 13.49 -7.75
N LYS A 143 -0.56 14.79 -7.73
CA LYS A 143 0.83 15.27 -7.72
C LYS A 143 1.42 15.05 -6.33
N VAL A 144 2.38 14.13 -6.25
CA VAL A 144 3.12 13.79 -5.03
C VAL A 144 4.59 14.08 -5.29
N PRO A 145 5.20 15.09 -4.64
CA PRO A 145 6.61 15.41 -4.83
C PRO A 145 7.51 14.21 -4.51
N VAL A 146 8.51 13.97 -5.34
CA VAL A 146 9.51 12.90 -5.13
C VAL A 146 10.88 13.52 -4.90
N LYS A 147 11.59 13.02 -3.88
CA LYS A 147 12.98 13.36 -3.59
C LYS A 147 13.83 12.11 -3.70
N VAL A 148 14.84 12.14 -4.54
CA VAL A 148 15.80 11.04 -4.69
C VAL A 148 16.96 11.23 -3.72
N LEU A 149 17.17 10.22 -2.88
CA LEU A 149 18.21 10.21 -1.85
C LEU A 149 19.43 9.37 -2.28
N PRO A 150 20.60 9.61 -1.67
CA PRO A 150 21.75 8.74 -1.86
C PRO A 150 21.44 7.28 -1.47
N PRO A 151 22.08 6.29 -2.12
CA PRO A 151 21.95 4.89 -1.72
C PRO A 151 22.24 4.68 -0.24
N LYS A 152 21.48 3.80 0.42
CA LYS A 152 21.67 3.40 1.83
C LYS A 152 21.43 4.55 2.85
N THR A 153 20.64 5.56 2.49
CA THR A 153 20.25 6.66 3.39
C THR A 153 19.02 6.29 4.23
N ILE A 154 18.09 5.54 3.68
CA ILE A 154 16.85 5.12 4.32
C ILE A 154 17.13 3.90 5.22
N PRO A 155 16.72 3.93 6.51
CA PRO A 155 16.91 2.81 7.42
C PRO A 155 16.30 1.52 6.88
N ARG A 156 17.10 0.44 6.84
CA ARG A 156 16.62 -0.88 6.44
C ARG A 156 15.84 -1.50 7.59
N SER A 157 14.63 -1.99 7.29
CA SER A 157 13.85 -2.72 8.27
C SER A 157 14.33 -4.17 8.34
N THR A 158 14.50 -4.68 9.56
CA THR A 158 14.74 -6.10 9.84
C THR A 158 13.42 -6.91 9.85
N GLY A 159 12.28 -6.27 9.59
CA GLY A 159 10.94 -6.86 9.56
C GLY A 159 9.98 -6.05 8.67
N LYS A 160 8.75 -5.72 9.13
CA LYS A 160 7.81 -4.88 8.36
C LYS A 160 8.46 -3.51 8.12
N ALA A 161 8.61 -3.11 6.86
CA ALA A 161 9.16 -1.80 6.54
C ALA A 161 8.20 -0.70 7.02
N LYS A 162 8.68 0.22 7.86
CA LYS A 162 7.93 1.44 8.20
C LYS A 162 8.00 2.39 7.02
N ARG A 163 7.04 2.24 6.10
CA ARG A 163 6.97 3.02 4.86
C ARG A 163 6.43 4.43 5.07
N VAL A 164 5.66 4.70 6.12
CA VAL A 164 5.10 6.04 6.39
C VAL A 164 5.78 6.66 7.61
N ILE A 165 6.27 7.89 7.44
CA ILE A 165 6.80 8.72 8.52
C ILE A 165 6.02 10.03 8.59
N GLU A 166 5.77 10.51 9.81
CA GLU A 166 5.18 11.82 10.04
C GLU A 166 6.31 12.80 10.43
N ARG A 167 6.37 13.95 9.77
CA ARG A 167 7.25 15.06 10.13
C ARG A 167 6.38 16.26 10.53
N GLU A 168 6.67 16.85 11.68
CA GLU A 168 6.14 18.15 12.06
C GLU A 168 6.90 19.23 11.29
N ALA A 169 6.17 20.15 10.67
CA ALA A 169 6.71 21.25 9.88
C ALA A 169 6.86 22.52 10.74
#